data_AF-A0A1M6I348-F1
#
_entry.id   AF-A0A1M6I348-F1
#
_cell.length_a   1.000
_cell.length_b   1.000
_cell.length_c   1.000
_cell.angle_alpha   90.00
_cell.angle_beta   90.00
_cell.angle_gamma   90.00
#
_symmetry.space_group_name_H-M   'P 1'
#
loop_
_entity.id
_entity.type
_entity.pdbx_description
1 polymer ?
#
loop_
_entity_poly.entity_id
_entity_poly.type
_entity_poly.pdbx_seq_one_letter_code
_entity_poly.pdbx_strand_id
1 'polypeptide(L)'
;MSFCIECGCNISQSVFEYSLNNMGHPLCMNHQKWLNAIFYNSSTTPHAIELYFALKRRGVPAELEKWDGYKTIDIAVTDAKVNIEVDGKHHNYNHQQALSDLKRTYFSFQKGYLTLRIPNSLVEWSIEETADYITGFLIESKNRKY
;
A
#
# COMPACT_ATOMS: atom_id res chain seq x y z
N MET A 1 14.49 11.38 19.24
CA MET A 1 13.22 12.02 18.85
C MET A 1 12.54 11.05 17.90
N SER A 2 11.33 10.61 18.22
CA SER A 2 10.63 9.59 17.45
C SER A 2 9.48 10.23 16.70
N PHE A 3 9.24 9.78 15.47
CA PHE A 3 8.26 10.38 14.56
C PHE A 3 7.25 9.34 14.10
N CYS A 4 6.01 9.79 13.87
CA CYS A 4 5.00 8.98 13.23
C CYS A 4 5.37 8.75 11.75
N ILE A 5 5.44 7.49 11.30
CA ILE A 5 5.75 7.16 9.89
C ILE A 5 4.70 7.67 8.91
N GLU A 6 3.46 7.87 9.36
CA GLU A 6 2.36 8.31 8.49
C GLU A 6 2.42 9.82 8.20
N CYS A 7 2.48 10.63 9.24
CA CYS A 7 2.37 12.10 9.13
C CYS A 7 3.61 12.88 9.58
N GLY A 8 4.66 12.21 10.06
CA GLY A 8 5.91 12.84 10.50
C GLY A 8 5.82 13.63 11.81
N CYS A 9 4.68 13.62 12.52
CA CYS A 9 4.59 14.35 13.79
C CYS A 9 5.45 13.70 14.88
N ASN A 10 5.90 14.52 15.83
CA ASN A 10 6.62 14.05 17.00
C ASN A 10 5.72 13.20 17.89
N ILE A 11 6.25 12.08 18.39
CA ILE A 11 5.58 11.21 19.35
C ILE A 11 6.46 11.00 20.58
N SER A 12 5.84 10.86 21.75
CA SER A 12 6.55 10.55 22.99
C SER A 12 7.14 9.15 22.94
N GLN A 13 8.13 8.88 23.79
CA GLN A 13 8.75 7.55 23.91
C GLN A 13 7.70 6.47 24.22
N SER A 14 6.76 6.75 25.14
CA SER A 14 5.68 5.82 25.50
C SER A 14 4.75 5.51 24.32
N VAL A 15 4.39 6.50 23.50
CA VAL A 15 3.55 6.31 22.31
C VAL A 15 4.31 5.51 21.25
N PHE A 16 5.60 5.80 21.06
CA PHE A 16 6.47 5.08 20.14
C PHE A 16 6.59 3.59 20.52
N GLU A 17 6.92 3.29 21.77
CA GLU A 17 7.05 1.91 22.27
C GLU A 17 5.74 1.14 22.18
N TYR A 18 4.63 1.75 22.62
CA TYR A 18 3.31 1.14 22.48
C TYR A 18 2.99 0.83 21.02
N SER A 19 3.25 1.77 20.12
CA SER A 19 2.96 1.60 18.69
C SER A 19 3.78 0.48 18.07
N LEU A 20 5.09 0.41 18.36
CA LEU A 20 5.93 -0.67 17.85
C LEU A 20 5.49 -2.04 18.39
N ASN A 21 5.22 -2.14 19.68
CA ASN A 21 4.87 -3.43 20.30
C ASN A 21 3.50 -3.97 19.85
N ASN A 22 2.55 -3.09 19.52
CA ASN A 22 1.19 -3.51 19.17
C ASN A 22 0.90 -3.47 17.67
N MET A 23 1.61 -2.65 16.90
CA MET A 23 1.34 -2.41 15.48
C MET A 23 2.54 -2.64 14.58
N GLY A 24 3.74 -2.84 15.12
CA GLY A 24 4.98 -3.01 14.35
C GLY A 24 5.56 -1.71 13.75
N HIS A 25 4.79 -0.61 13.76
CA HIS A 25 5.15 0.64 13.10
C HIS A 25 5.04 1.83 14.06
N PRO A 26 5.91 2.85 13.95
CA PRO A 26 5.85 4.02 14.83
C PRO A 26 4.74 4.97 14.38
N LEU A 27 3.61 4.99 15.10
CA LEU A 27 2.43 5.77 14.78
C LEU A 27 2.02 6.67 15.95
N CYS A 28 1.51 7.86 15.65
CA CYS A 28 0.84 8.69 16.65
C CYS A 28 -0.53 8.11 16.99
N MET A 29 -1.10 8.47 18.13
CA MET A 29 -2.38 7.92 18.60
C MET A 29 -3.53 8.06 17.59
N ASN A 30 -3.53 9.11 16.76
CA ASN A 30 -4.54 9.27 15.71
C ASN A 30 -4.37 8.23 14.60
N HIS A 31 -3.14 8.01 14.12
CA HIS A 31 -2.86 6.99 13.10
C HIS A 31 -2.94 5.56 13.64
N GLN A 32 -2.71 5.36 14.93
CA GLN A 32 -3.02 4.09 15.60
C GLN A 32 -4.51 3.77 15.52
N LYS A 33 -5.40 4.75 15.80
CA LYS A 33 -6.86 4.58 15.68
C LYS A 33 -7.28 4.33 14.23
N TRP A 34 -6.70 5.08 13.29
CA TRP A 34 -6.95 4.90 11.85
C TRP A 34 -6.57 3.49 11.39
N LEU A 35 -5.36 3.03 11.72
CA LEU A 35 -4.91 1.70 11.31
C LEU A 35 -5.78 0.60 11.93
N ASN A 36 -6.16 0.73 13.20
CA ASN A 36 -7.13 -0.18 13.82
C ASN A 36 -8.47 -0.18 13.07
N ALA A 37 -8.98 0.98 12.67
CA ALA A 37 -10.22 1.05 11.90
C ALA A 37 -10.09 0.33 10.55
N ILE A 38 -8.93 0.39 9.89
CA ILE A 38 -8.65 -0.39 8.68
C ILE A 38 -8.70 -1.89 8.99
N PHE A 39 -7.99 -2.34 10.03
CA PHE A 39 -7.95 -3.76 10.41
C PHE A 39 -9.34 -4.35 10.69
N TYR A 40 -10.25 -3.58 11.32
CA TYR A 40 -11.56 -4.09 11.72
C TYR A 40 -12.67 -3.85 10.69
N ASN A 41 -12.57 -2.83 9.85
CA ASN A 41 -13.67 -2.39 8.98
C ASN A 41 -13.39 -2.52 7.49
N SER A 42 -12.23 -3.03 7.09
CA SER A 42 -11.85 -3.18 5.69
C SER A 42 -11.50 -4.61 5.30
N SER A 43 -11.40 -4.85 4.00
CA SER A 43 -10.85 -6.08 3.44
C SER A 43 -9.33 -6.02 3.23
N THR A 44 -8.66 -4.95 3.68
CA THR A 44 -7.22 -4.78 3.48
C THR A 44 -6.44 -5.85 4.21
N THR A 45 -5.53 -6.48 3.49
CA THR A 45 -4.75 -7.59 4.03
C THR A 45 -3.58 -7.05 4.88
N PRO A 46 -3.12 -7.80 5.90
CA PRO A 46 -1.90 -7.45 6.63
C PRO A 46 -0.67 -7.28 5.71
N HIS A 47 -0.62 -8.03 4.59
CA HIS A 47 0.44 -7.91 3.60
C HIS A 47 0.42 -6.55 2.88
N ALA A 48 -0.77 -6.03 2.56
CA ALA A 48 -0.92 -4.69 1.98
C ALA A 48 -0.46 -3.61 2.96
N ILE A 49 -0.82 -3.72 4.24
CA ILE A 49 -0.38 -2.79 5.29
C ILE A 49 1.14 -2.81 5.46
N GLU A 50 1.75 -4.00 5.47
CA GLU A 50 3.19 -4.12 5.65
C GLU A 50 3.95 -3.55 4.44
N LEU A 51 3.50 -3.85 3.22
CA LEU A 51 4.06 -3.26 2.01
C LEU A 51 3.91 -1.74 1.99
N TYR A 52 2.75 -1.23 2.39
CA TYR A 52 2.50 0.20 2.52
C TYR A 52 3.53 0.88 3.42
N PHE A 53 3.74 0.38 4.64
CA PHE A 53 4.71 0.98 5.54
C PHE A 53 6.16 0.79 5.07
N ALA A 54 6.48 -0.33 4.41
CA ALA A 54 7.79 -0.53 3.78
C ALA A 54 8.09 0.52 2.70
N LEU A 55 7.08 0.93 1.93
CA LEU A 55 7.18 2.02 0.96
C LEU A 55 7.28 3.39 1.64
N LYS A 56 6.48 3.65 2.69
CA LYS A 56 6.57 4.91 3.46
C LYS A 56 7.94 5.11 4.10
N ARG A 57 8.59 4.03 4.60
CA ARG A 57 9.98 4.08 5.11
C ARG A 57 10.98 4.56 4.06
N ARG A 58 10.69 4.33 2.77
CA ARG A 58 11.51 4.77 1.62
C ARG A 58 11.14 6.16 1.12
N GLY A 59 10.25 6.87 1.81
CA GLY A 59 9.78 8.20 1.41
C GLY A 59 8.80 8.18 0.24
N VAL A 60 8.24 7.03 -0.12
CA VAL A 60 7.19 6.94 -1.14
C VAL A 60 5.91 7.56 -0.58
N PRO A 61 5.26 8.50 -1.30
CA PRO A 61 3.97 9.07 -0.90
C PRO A 61 2.83 8.11 -1.20
N ALA A 62 2.91 6.90 -0.64
CA ALA A 62 1.90 5.87 -0.78
C ALA A 62 0.60 6.29 -0.08
N GLU A 63 -0.53 5.87 -0.62
CA GLU A 63 -1.87 6.06 -0.09
C GLU A 63 -2.52 4.68 0.10
N LEU A 64 -2.78 4.29 1.34
CA LEU A 64 -3.44 3.02 1.67
C LEU A 64 -4.97 3.15 1.47
N GLU A 65 -5.60 2.13 0.89
CA GLU A 65 -7.06 2.05 0.66
C GLU A 65 -7.66 3.21 -0.12
N LYS A 66 -6.99 3.65 -1.19
CA LYS A 66 -7.50 4.77 -1.98
C LYS A 66 -8.75 4.37 -2.77
N TRP A 67 -9.88 5.06 -2.53
CA TRP A 67 -11.08 4.95 -3.36
C TRP A 67 -10.91 5.71 -4.68
N ASP A 68 -11.08 5.02 -5.81
CA ASP A 68 -10.91 5.61 -7.15
C ASP A 68 -12.23 6.02 -7.84
N GLY A 69 -13.36 5.91 -7.12
CA GLY A 69 -14.71 6.10 -7.66
C GLY A 69 -15.44 4.80 -8.04
N TYR A 70 -14.72 3.68 -8.13
CA TYR A 70 -15.25 2.38 -8.56
C TYR A 70 -14.85 1.23 -7.64
N LYS A 71 -13.60 1.23 -7.16
CA LYS A 71 -13.07 0.28 -6.18
C LYS A 71 -12.08 0.94 -5.23
N THR A 72 -11.84 0.27 -4.11
CA THR A 72 -10.69 0.56 -3.26
C THR A 72 -9.46 -0.11 -3.86
N ILE A 73 -8.38 0.66 -4.01
CA ILE A 73 -7.05 0.19 -4.40
C ILE A 73 -6.26 -0.03 -3.11
N ASP A 74 -5.58 -1.16 -2.97
CA ASP A 74 -4.83 -1.48 -1.75
C ASP A 74 -3.80 -0.38 -1.44
N ILE A 75 -2.94 -0.05 -2.40
CA ILE A 75 -1.99 1.05 -2.29
C ILE A 75 -1.95 1.83 -3.60
N ALA A 76 -2.07 3.15 -3.54
CA ALA A 76 -1.90 4.03 -4.68
C ALA A 76 -0.70 4.97 -4.48
N VAL A 77 0.01 5.25 -5.57
CA VAL A 77 1.05 6.29 -5.63
C VAL A 77 0.65 7.21 -6.79
N THR A 78 -0.19 8.19 -6.47
CA THR A 78 -0.92 8.99 -7.46
C THR A 78 -0.02 9.87 -8.31
N ASP A 79 1.04 10.43 -7.72
CA ASP A 79 2.02 11.25 -8.44
C ASP A 79 2.86 10.43 -9.45
N ALA A 80 3.02 9.13 -9.23
CA ALA A 80 3.61 8.18 -10.18
C ALA A 80 2.60 7.57 -11.16
N LYS A 81 1.30 7.82 -10.95
CA LYS A 81 0.18 7.10 -11.58
C LYS A 81 0.35 5.57 -11.50
N VAL A 82 0.65 5.05 -10.32
CA VAL A 82 0.79 3.61 -10.09
C VAL A 82 -0.17 3.15 -9.01
N ASN A 83 -0.94 2.11 -9.31
CA ASN A 83 -1.73 1.34 -8.35
C ASN A 83 -0.98 0.06 -8.03
N ILE A 84 -1.02 -0.38 -6.78
CA ILE A 84 -0.40 -1.61 -6.31
C ILE A 84 -1.49 -2.43 -5.62
N GLU A 85 -1.67 -3.65 -6.08
CA GLU A 85 -2.62 -4.62 -5.55
C GLU A 85 -1.82 -5.78 -4.95
N VAL A 86 -2.11 -6.14 -3.70
CA VAL A 86 -1.40 -7.22 -3.00
C VAL A 86 -2.24 -8.49 -3.07
N ASP A 87 -1.89 -9.34 -4.03
CA ASP A 87 -2.70 -10.49 -4.41
C ASP A 87 -2.37 -11.73 -3.54
N GLY A 88 -3.42 -12.30 -2.95
CA GLY A 88 -3.38 -13.62 -2.36
C GLY A 88 -3.51 -14.75 -3.40
N LYS A 89 -3.26 -15.99 -2.99
CA LYS A 89 -3.29 -17.19 -3.87
C LYS A 89 -4.65 -17.49 -4.55
N HIS A 90 -5.72 -16.75 -4.25
CA HIS A 90 -7.10 -17.17 -4.52
C HIS A 90 -7.84 -16.40 -5.64
N HIS A 91 -7.22 -15.44 -6.33
CA HIS A 91 -7.96 -14.53 -7.23
C HIS A 91 -8.36 -15.13 -8.60
N ASN A 92 -7.99 -16.36 -8.94
CA ASN A 92 -8.16 -16.91 -10.30
C ASN A 92 -9.13 -18.10 -10.46
N TYR A 93 -9.94 -18.44 -9.45
CA TYR A 93 -10.88 -19.57 -9.59
C TYR A 93 -12.24 -19.20 -10.23
N ASN A 94 -12.58 -17.91 -10.30
CA ASN A 94 -13.82 -17.42 -10.93
C ASN A 94 -13.52 -16.55 -12.16
N HIS A 95 -13.84 -17.06 -13.35
CA HIS A 95 -13.62 -16.37 -14.63
C HIS A 95 -14.29 -14.98 -14.71
N GLN A 96 -15.44 -14.77 -14.06
CA GLN A 96 -16.14 -13.48 -14.08
C GLN A 96 -15.38 -12.42 -13.27
N GLN A 97 -14.82 -12.82 -12.13
CA GLN A 97 -13.99 -11.94 -11.31
C GLN A 97 -12.69 -11.59 -12.05
N ALA A 98 -12.03 -12.57 -12.65
CA ALA A 98 -10.81 -12.35 -13.44
C ALA A 98 -11.06 -11.39 -14.63
N LEU A 99 -12.19 -11.54 -15.34
CA LEU A 99 -12.56 -10.62 -16.42
C LEU A 99 -12.88 -9.21 -15.90
N SER A 100 -13.56 -9.11 -14.77
CA SER A 100 -13.85 -7.82 -14.12
C SER A 100 -12.55 -7.12 -13.73
N ASP A 101 -11.61 -7.84 -13.14
CA ASP A 101 -10.28 -7.37 -12.77
C ASP A 101 -9.50 -6.85 -13.98
N LEU A 102 -9.50 -7.60 -15.09
CA LEU A 102 -8.88 -7.18 -16.34
C LEU A 102 -9.50 -5.88 -16.87
N LYS A 103 -10.83 -5.78 -16.90
CA LYS A 103 -11.54 -4.56 -17.32
C LYS A 103 -11.14 -3.37 -16.45
N ARG A 104 -11.08 -3.55 -15.13
CA ARG A 104 -10.67 -2.47 -14.21
C ARG A 104 -9.23 -2.03 -14.45
N THR A 105 -8.30 -2.97 -14.63
CA THR A 105 -6.91 -2.65 -15.02
C THR A 105 -6.87 -1.84 -16.32
N TYR A 106 -7.63 -2.24 -17.33
CA TYR A 106 -7.71 -1.51 -18.61
C TYR A 106 -8.22 -0.09 -18.45
N PHE A 107 -9.32 0.13 -17.69
CA PHE A 107 -9.85 1.47 -17.47
C PHE A 107 -8.89 2.37 -16.68
N SER A 108 -8.19 1.84 -15.68
CA SER A 108 -7.13 2.59 -14.98
C SER A 108 -5.98 2.93 -15.92
N PHE A 109 -5.59 2.00 -16.79
CA PHE A 109 -4.59 2.26 -17.82
C PHE A 109 -4.98 3.37 -18.80
N GLN A 110 -6.25 3.43 -19.23
CA GLN A 110 -6.74 4.54 -20.05
C GLN A 110 -6.65 5.90 -19.34
N LYS A 111 -6.71 5.92 -18.00
CA LYS A 111 -6.48 7.14 -17.19
C LYS A 111 -4.98 7.42 -16.97
N GLY A 112 -4.10 6.61 -17.55
CA GLY A 112 -2.64 6.70 -17.45
C GLY A 112 -2.05 6.00 -16.23
N TYR A 113 -2.82 5.15 -15.53
CA TYR A 113 -2.31 4.39 -14.38
C TYR A 113 -1.73 3.04 -14.80
N LEU A 114 -0.56 2.71 -14.25
CA LEU A 114 -0.04 1.34 -14.27
C LEU A 114 -0.52 0.60 -13.02
N THR A 115 -0.83 -0.69 -13.12
CA THR A 115 -1.19 -1.53 -11.97
C THR A 115 -0.14 -2.61 -11.78
N LEU A 116 0.53 -2.59 -10.63
CA LEU A 116 1.39 -3.68 -10.17
C LEU A 116 0.58 -4.66 -9.32
N ARG A 117 0.77 -5.95 -9.56
CA ARG A 117 0.21 -7.02 -8.74
C ARG A 117 1.34 -7.71 -8.00
N ILE A 118 1.35 -7.60 -6.68
CA ILE A 118 2.42 -8.08 -5.81
C ILE A 118 1.90 -9.32 -5.05
N PRO A 119 2.45 -10.52 -5.32
CA PRO A 119 2.06 -11.71 -4.59
C PRO A 119 2.39 -11.60 -3.10
N ASN A 120 1.51 -12.12 -2.22
CA ASN A 120 1.76 -12.19 -0.78
C ASN A 120 3.14 -12.79 -0.43
N SER A 121 3.63 -13.75 -1.20
CA SER A 121 4.94 -14.37 -0.95
C SER A 121 6.11 -13.40 -1.07
N LEU A 122 6.02 -12.39 -1.94
CA LEU A 122 7.07 -11.37 -2.03
C LEU A 122 7.07 -10.47 -0.78
N VAL A 123 5.89 -10.19 -0.23
CA VAL A 123 5.77 -9.46 1.03
C VAL A 123 6.23 -10.31 2.21
N GLU A 124 5.87 -11.59 2.26
CA GLU A 124 6.19 -12.49 3.37
C GLU A 124 7.70 -12.77 3.48
N TRP A 125 8.36 -13.00 2.34
CA TRP A 125 9.74 -13.52 2.33
C TRP A 125 10.78 -12.51 1.84
N SER A 126 10.36 -11.39 1.25
CA SER A 126 11.28 -10.50 0.53
C SER A 126 10.82 -9.04 0.56
N ILE A 127 10.20 -8.59 1.66
CA ILE A 127 9.55 -7.27 1.75
C ILE A 127 10.47 -6.10 1.41
N GLU A 128 11.69 -6.10 1.93
CA GLU A 128 12.61 -4.98 1.72
C GLU A 128 13.06 -4.90 0.25
N GLU A 129 13.47 -6.02 -0.35
CA GLU A 129 13.84 -6.07 -1.78
C GLU A 129 12.63 -5.75 -2.68
N THR A 130 11.45 -6.24 -2.34
CA THR A 130 10.20 -5.95 -3.06
C THR A 130 9.90 -4.45 -3.03
N ALA A 131 10.01 -3.81 -1.86
CA ALA A 131 9.79 -2.38 -1.71
C ALA A 131 10.87 -1.54 -2.43
N ASP A 132 12.12 -2.00 -2.48
CA ASP A 132 13.20 -1.36 -3.25
C ASP A 132 12.89 -1.34 -4.75
N TYR A 133 12.54 -2.49 -5.33
CA TYR A 133 12.19 -2.57 -6.75
C TYR A 133 10.92 -1.79 -7.11
N ILE A 134 9.90 -1.82 -6.24
CA ILE A 134 8.71 -0.98 -6.43
C ILE A 134 9.10 0.50 -6.41
N THR A 135 9.96 0.93 -5.47
CA THR A 135 10.42 2.32 -5.40
C THR A 135 11.14 2.74 -6.68
N GLY A 136 12.04 1.89 -7.20
CA GLY A 136 12.68 2.11 -8.51
C GLY A 136 11.67 2.22 -9.65
N PHE A 137 10.69 1.32 -9.71
CA PHE A 137 9.61 1.37 -10.70
C PHE A 137 8.81 2.68 -10.63
N LEU A 138 8.48 3.15 -9.42
CA LEU A 138 7.74 4.39 -9.22
C LEU A 138 8.51 5.61 -9.70
N ILE A 139 9.83 5.66 -9.46
CA ILE A 139 10.71 6.73 -9.95
C ILE A 139 10.72 6.76 -11.47
N GLU A 140 10.90 5.59 -12.11
CA GLU A 140 10.86 5.48 -13.57
C GLU A 140 9.50 5.87 -14.16
N SER A 141 8.41 5.49 -13.50
CA SER A 141 7.05 5.85 -13.93
C SER A 141 6.84 7.37 -13.94
N LYS A 142 7.33 8.09 -12.91
CA LYS A 142 7.28 9.56 -12.85
C LYS A 142 8.07 10.23 -13.98
N ASN A 143 9.17 9.62 -14.40
CA ASN A 143 10.05 10.17 -15.44
C ASN A 143 9.52 9.93 -16.86
N ARG A 144 8.58 9.00 -17.03
CA ARG A 144 7.94 8.75 -18.33
C ARG A 144 6.92 9.83 -18.63
N LYS A 145 7.23 10.66 -19.64
CA LYS A 145 6.25 11.52 -20.29
C LYS A 145 5.38 10.65 -21.19
N TYR A 146 4.18 10.30 -20.74
CA TYR A 146 3.12 9.76 -21.59
C TYR A 146 2.36 10.89 -22.27
#